data_AF-A0A9F5J1M9-F1
#
_entry.id   AF-A0A9F5J1M9-F1
#
_cell.length_a   1.000
_cell.length_b   1.000
_cell.length_c   1.000
_cell.angle_alpha   90.00
_cell.angle_beta   90.00
_cell.angle_gamma   90.00
#
_symmetry.space_group_name_H-M   'P 1'
#
loop_
_entity.id
_entity.type
_entity.pdbx_description
1 polymer ?
#
loop_
_entity_poly.entity_id
_entity_poly.type
_entity_poly.pdbx_seq_one_letter_code
_entity_poly.pdbx_strand_id
1 'polypeptide(L)'
;MAQCIVDLFIAGTDTTSASLHWALLLMATHLDIQDKVHKELEEVFNSSHSICYKDWKKLPYTSAVIHEIMRNKYALLFGLARQCVKDVYLNGFIIPKGAVILPDLRSVLSDPEHWEMPEEFNPNNFLDKEGNFVLKEAFLPFGAGTRSCLGELLAKTEFFIVFTSLLREFRLELPEGVEKLSQESIIGLTLHPPPYKICALPRTRTP
;
A
#
# COMPACT_ATOMS: atom_id res chain seq x y z
N MET A 1 12.38 -15.55 22.84
CA MET A 1 12.74 -15.96 21.47
C MET A 1 11.51 -16.41 20.68
N ALA A 2 10.76 -17.43 21.13
CA ALA A 2 9.55 -17.90 20.44
C ALA A 2 8.49 -16.79 20.23
N GLN A 3 8.20 -15.96 21.24
CA GLN A 3 7.23 -14.86 21.10
C GLN A 3 7.60 -13.88 19.97
N CYS A 4 8.86 -13.43 19.94
CA CYS A 4 9.32 -12.51 18.90
C CYS A 4 9.21 -13.09 17.49
N ILE A 5 9.42 -14.41 17.34
CA ILE A 5 9.24 -15.08 16.04
C ILE A 5 7.76 -15.03 15.63
N VAL A 6 6.85 -15.37 16.56
CA VAL A 6 5.41 -15.32 16.31
C VAL A 6 4.96 -13.89 15.96
N ASP A 7 5.44 -12.89 16.70
CA ASP A 7 5.13 -11.48 16.44
C ASP A 7 5.55 -11.06 15.02
N LEU A 8 6.74 -11.46 14.58
CA LEU A 8 7.25 -11.16 13.23
C LEU A 8 6.42 -11.85 12.14
N PHE A 9 6.06 -13.12 12.32
CA PHE A 9 5.23 -13.85 11.35
C PHE A 9 3.84 -13.24 11.21
N ILE A 10 3.16 -12.97 12.32
CA ILE A 10 1.82 -12.37 12.31
C ILE A 10 1.86 -10.98 11.68
N ALA A 11 2.77 -10.11 12.15
CA ALA A 11 2.85 -8.73 11.67
C ALA A 11 3.22 -8.67 10.18
N GLY A 12 4.19 -9.45 9.73
CA GLY A 12 4.67 -9.42 8.35
C GLY A 12 3.74 -10.12 7.35
N THR A 13 3.05 -11.19 7.76
CA THR A 13 2.24 -11.99 6.83
C THR A 13 0.89 -11.34 6.56
N ASP A 14 0.14 -11.00 7.62
CA ASP A 14 -1.24 -10.53 7.46
C ASP A 14 -1.30 -9.15 6.78
N THR A 15 -0.42 -8.22 7.19
CA THR A 15 -0.40 -6.85 6.64
C THR A 15 0.01 -6.81 5.17
N THR A 16 1.09 -7.51 4.79
CA THR A 16 1.57 -7.56 3.41
C THR A 16 0.56 -8.29 2.51
N SER A 17 -0.01 -9.40 2.98
CA SER A 17 -1.05 -10.16 2.26
C SER A 17 -2.30 -9.31 1.99
N ALA A 18 -2.82 -8.62 3.01
CA ALA A 18 -3.96 -7.72 2.87
C ALA A 18 -3.69 -6.64 1.80
N SER A 19 -2.52 -6.03 1.88
CA SER A 19 -2.11 -4.97 0.95
C SER A 19 -1.98 -5.48 -0.49
N LEU A 20 -1.40 -6.67 -0.68
CA LEU A 20 -1.30 -7.31 -2.01
C LEU A 20 -2.68 -7.71 -2.56
N HIS A 21 -3.59 -8.22 -1.72
CA HIS A 21 -4.96 -8.50 -2.16
C HIS A 21 -5.70 -7.22 -2.60
N TRP A 22 -5.51 -6.11 -1.90
CA TRP A 22 -6.04 -4.82 -2.36
C TRP A 22 -5.40 -4.38 -3.68
N ALA A 23 -4.08 -4.56 -3.83
CA ALA A 23 -3.37 -4.25 -5.06
C ALA A 23 -3.95 -4.99 -6.27
N LEU A 24 -4.13 -6.31 -6.14
CA LEU A 24 -4.69 -7.16 -7.20
C LEU A 24 -6.12 -6.74 -7.57
N LEU A 25 -6.96 -6.46 -6.56
CA LEU A 25 -8.32 -5.98 -6.77
C LEU A 25 -8.35 -4.62 -7.50
N LEU A 26 -7.52 -3.67 -7.06
CA LEU A 26 -7.44 -2.34 -7.66
C LEU A 26 -6.92 -2.41 -9.10
N MET A 27 -5.91 -3.24 -9.37
CA MET A 27 -5.38 -3.43 -10.73
C MET A 27 -6.39 -4.09 -11.66
N ALA A 28 -7.17 -5.06 -11.19
CA ALA A 28 -8.22 -5.68 -11.99
C ALA A 28 -9.43 -4.76 -12.25
N THR A 29 -9.63 -3.71 -11.43
CA THR A 29 -10.73 -2.75 -11.56
C THR A 29 -10.33 -1.43 -12.23
N HIS A 30 -9.04 -1.10 -12.27
CA HIS A 30 -8.49 0.11 -12.90
C HIS A 30 -7.49 -0.28 -14.00
N LEU A 31 -8.02 -0.81 -15.10
CA LEU A 31 -7.20 -1.32 -16.22
C LEU A 31 -6.34 -0.22 -16.86
N ASP A 32 -6.80 1.03 -16.84
CA ASP A 32 -6.05 2.19 -17.32
C ASP A 32 -4.78 2.45 -16.50
N ILE A 33 -4.87 2.31 -15.16
CA ILE A 33 -3.73 2.43 -14.26
C ILE A 33 -2.80 1.22 -14.46
N GLN A 34 -3.36 0.02 -14.55
CA GLN A 34 -2.59 -1.21 -14.76
C GLN A 34 -1.79 -1.16 -16.06
N ASP A 35 -2.40 -0.69 -17.16
CA ASP A 35 -1.73 -0.60 -18.46
C ASP A 35 -0.64 0.48 -18.47
N LYS A 36 -0.80 1.57 -17.71
CA LYS A 36 0.28 2.56 -17.50
C LYS A 36 1.46 1.98 -16.70
N VAL A 37 1.19 1.22 -15.64
CA VAL A 37 2.24 0.52 -14.88
C VAL A 37 2.98 -0.46 -15.79
N HIS A 38 2.25 -1.27 -16.56
CA HIS A 38 2.85 -2.22 -17.47
C HIS A 38 3.71 -1.54 -18.55
N LYS A 39 3.21 -0.43 -19.12
CA LYS A 39 3.95 0.36 -20.09
C LYS A 39 5.27 0.91 -19.50
N GLU A 40 5.23 1.47 -18.29
CA GLU A 40 6.45 1.95 -17.62
C GLU A 40 7.45 0.82 -17.38
N LEU A 41 6.97 -0.37 -16.99
CA LEU A 41 7.81 -1.54 -16.78
C LEU A 41 8.52 -1.97 -18.08
N GLU A 42 7.81 -2.01 -19.21
CA GLU A 42 8.39 -2.39 -20.52
C GLU A 42 9.36 -1.32 -21.06
N GLU A 43 9.09 -0.03 -20.82
CA GLU A 43 9.96 1.06 -21.27
C GLU A 43 11.28 1.10 -20.50
N VAL A 44 11.24 0.79 -19.19
CA VAL A 44 12.41 0.88 -18.30
C VAL A 44 13.20 -0.43 -18.25
N PHE A 45 12.52 -1.58 -18.38
CA PHE A 45 13.14 -2.89 -18.30
C PHE A 45 12.88 -3.72 -19.54
N ASN A 46 13.96 -4.27 -20.09
CA ASN A 46 13.84 -5.34 -21.06
C ASN A 46 13.32 -6.63 -20.39
N SER A 47 12.73 -7.52 -21.19
CA SER A 47 12.14 -8.80 -20.76
C SER A 47 13.08 -9.72 -19.96
N SER A 48 14.40 -9.54 -20.06
CA SER A 48 15.42 -10.32 -19.34
C SER A 48 15.86 -9.73 -17.98
N HIS A 49 15.43 -8.52 -17.63
CA HIS A 49 15.84 -7.87 -16.39
C HIS A 49 15.17 -8.50 -15.17
N SER A 50 15.94 -8.84 -14.15
CA SER A 50 15.40 -9.28 -12.86
C SER A 50 15.10 -8.06 -11.99
N ILE A 51 13.82 -7.83 -11.69
CA ILE A 51 13.38 -6.67 -10.90
C ILE A 51 13.86 -6.83 -9.46
N CYS A 52 14.54 -5.80 -8.95
CA CYS A 52 14.97 -5.75 -7.56
C CYS A 52 14.49 -4.46 -6.89
N TYR A 53 14.54 -4.39 -5.56
CA TYR A 53 14.08 -3.21 -4.82
C TYR A 53 14.68 -1.89 -5.33
N LYS A 54 15.95 -1.86 -5.73
CA LYS A 54 16.64 -0.63 -6.17
C LYS A 54 16.04 -0.02 -7.44
N ASP A 55 15.32 -0.82 -8.22
CA ASP A 55 14.73 -0.41 -9.48
C ASP A 55 13.54 0.53 -9.32
N TRP A 56 12.94 0.62 -8.11
CA TRP A 56 11.79 1.51 -7.85
C TRP A 56 12.06 2.97 -8.21
N LYS A 57 13.31 3.44 -8.04
CA LYS A 57 13.70 4.82 -8.39
C LYS A 57 13.58 5.14 -9.88
N LYS A 58 13.51 4.11 -10.73
CA LYS A 58 13.36 4.26 -12.19
C LYS A 58 11.89 4.19 -12.63
N LEU A 59 10.98 3.89 -11.69
CA LEU A 59 9.56 3.66 -11.95
C LEU A 59 8.70 4.63 -11.14
N PRO A 60 8.73 5.94 -11.45
CA PRO A 60 7.99 6.92 -10.68
C PRO A 60 6.48 6.63 -10.63
N TYR A 61 5.87 6.22 -11.74
CA TYR A 61 4.43 5.94 -11.80
C TYR A 61 4.05 4.69 -11.02
N THR A 62 4.79 3.59 -11.20
CA THR A 62 4.60 2.35 -10.42
C THR A 62 4.78 2.62 -8.93
N SER A 63 5.79 3.42 -8.56
CA SER A 63 6.02 3.83 -7.17
C SER A 63 4.82 4.61 -6.64
N ALA A 64 4.28 5.56 -7.41
CA ALA A 64 3.10 6.31 -7.04
C ALA A 64 1.87 5.40 -6.86
N VAL A 65 1.65 4.44 -7.74
CA VAL A 65 0.56 3.45 -7.63
C VAL A 65 0.68 2.62 -6.37
N ILE A 66 1.87 2.09 -6.05
CA ILE A 66 2.10 1.29 -4.84
C ILE A 66 1.80 2.12 -3.58
N HIS A 67 2.27 3.36 -3.53
CA HIS A 67 2.04 4.24 -2.38
C HIS A 67 0.55 4.61 -2.27
N GLU A 68 -0.12 4.86 -3.39
CA GLU A 68 -1.55 5.12 -3.40
C GLU A 68 -2.37 3.91 -2.94
N ILE A 69 -1.95 2.68 -3.26
CA ILE A 69 -2.60 1.46 -2.74
C ILE A 69 -2.49 1.44 -1.20
N MET A 70 -1.28 1.67 -0.66
CA MET A 70 -1.06 1.67 0.79
C MET A 70 -1.79 2.80 1.51
N ARG A 71 -1.98 3.95 0.85
CA ARG A 71 -2.73 5.10 1.37
C ARG A 71 -4.23 4.83 1.36
N ASN A 72 -4.80 4.54 0.18
CA ASN A 72 -6.23 4.38 -0.03
C ASN A 72 -6.77 3.13 0.68
N LYS A 73 -6.01 2.02 0.65
CA LYS A 73 -6.37 0.74 1.27
C LYS A 73 -5.47 0.47 2.47
N TYR A 74 -5.42 1.43 3.38
CA TYR A 74 -4.64 1.31 4.62
C TYR A 74 -5.02 0.03 5.39
N ALA A 75 -4.03 -0.83 5.61
CA ALA A 75 -4.23 -2.19 6.10
C ALA A 75 -4.78 -2.27 7.53
N LEU A 76 -4.73 -1.20 8.33
CA LEU A 76 -5.20 -1.23 9.73
C LEU A 76 -6.40 -0.31 9.92
N LEU A 77 -7.27 -0.65 10.88
CA LEU A 77 -8.43 0.17 11.23
C LEU A 77 -8.02 1.54 11.80
N PHE A 78 -7.01 1.51 12.67
CA PHE A 78 -6.28 2.65 13.23
C PHE A 78 -4.80 2.28 13.22
N GLY A 79 -3.92 3.10 13.81
CA GLY A 79 -2.59 2.64 14.16
C GLY A 79 -2.59 1.76 15.42
N LEU A 80 -1.43 1.18 15.72
CA LEU A 80 -1.26 0.35 16.92
C LEU A 80 -1.28 1.19 18.20
N ALA A 81 -1.95 0.69 19.24
CA ALA A 81 -2.05 1.35 20.53
C ALA A 81 -0.68 1.69 21.13
N ARG A 82 -0.61 2.83 21.82
CA ARG A 82 0.56 3.34 22.55
C ARG A 82 0.15 3.69 23.97
N GLN A 83 1.11 3.70 24.89
CA GLN A 83 0.88 4.10 26.28
C GLN A 83 1.83 5.23 26.68
N CYS A 84 1.29 6.28 27.29
CA CYS A 84 2.08 7.39 27.82
C CYS A 84 2.94 6.91 29.00
N VAL A 85 4.26 7.06 28.90
CA VAL A 85 5.19 6.67 29.98
C VAL A 85 5.35 7.74 31.06
N LYS A 86 4.88 8.97 30.77
CA LYS A 86 4.83 10.14 31.65
C LYS A 86 3.67 11.03 31.20
N ASP A 87 3.34 12.04 32.00
CA ASP A 87 2.38 13.06 31.58
C ASP A 87 2.92 13.81 30.35
N VAL A 88 2.07 14.02 29.35
CA VAL A 88 2.39 14.68 28.09
C VAL A 88 1.43 15.84 27.88
N TYR A 89 1.96 17.01 27.53
CA TYR A 89 1.16 18.14 27.07
C TYR A 89 1.06 18.06 25.53
N LEU A 90 -0.16 17.94 25.01
CA LEU A 90 -0.43 17.85 23.57
C LEU A 90 -1.65 18.68 23.21
N ASN A 91 -1.52 19.59 22.26
CA ASN A 91 -2.59 20.47 21.76
C ASN A 91 -3.40 21.18 22.88
N GLY A 92 -2.72 21.61 23.94
CA GLY A 92 -3.34 22.27 25.09
C GLY A 92 -3.93 21.34 26.15
N PHE A 93 -3.87 20.02 25.96
CA PHE A 93 -4.36 19.02 26.90
C PHE A 93 -3.23 18.32 27.64
N ILE A 94 -3.49 17.93 28.90
CA ILE A 94 -2.62 17.02 29.64
C ILE A 94 -3.13 15.60 29.43
N ILE A 95 -2.29 14.77 28.81
CA ILE A 95 -2.50 13.33 28.70
C ILE A 95 -1.71 12.67 29.84
N PRO A 96 -2.39 12.06 30.83
CA PRO A 96 -1.72 11.52 32.00
C PRO A 96 -0.87 10.29 31.66
N LYS A 97 0.16 10.06 32.47
CA LYS A 97 0.93 8.81 32.48
C LYS A 97 -0.02 7.62 32.59
N GLY A 98 0.24 6.60 31.77
CA GLY A 98 -0.55 5.38 31.73
C GLY A 98 -1.73 5.43 30.76
N ALA A 99 -2.12 6.60 30.25
CA ALA A 99 -3.16 6.72 29.23
C ALA A 99 -2.78 5.95 27.95
N VAL A 100 -3.77 5.26 27.37
CA VAL A 100 -3.64 4.56 26.09
C VAL A 100 -4.09 5.49 24.96
N ILE A 101 -3.27 5.60 23.93
CA ILE A 101 -3.53 6.38 22.73
C ILE A 101 -3.63 5.42 21.55
N LEU A 102 -4.73 5.46 20.82
CA LEU A 102 -4.84 4.87 19.48
C LEU A 102 -4.61 6.00 18.46
N PRO A 103 -3.47 6.01 17.74
CA PRO A 103 -3.26 7.00 16.71
C PRO A 103 -4.15 6.68 15.50
N ASP A 104 -5.03 7.59 15.12
CA ASP A 104 -5.81 7.44 13.89
C ASP A 104 -4.95 7.78 12.67
N LEU A 105 -4.17 6.81 12.20
CA LEU A 105 -3.35 6.99 11.00
C LEU A 105 -4.20 7.06 9.74
N ARG A 106 -5.42 6.52 9.75
CA ARG A 106 -6.32 6.61 8.60
C ARG A 106 -6.72 8.04 8.37
N SER A 107 -7.05 8.80 9.42
CA SER A 107 -7.43 10.21 9.26
C SER A 107 -6.35 11.01 8.55
N VAL A 108 -5.06 10.73 8.81
CA VAL A 108 -3.93 11.39 8.13
C VAL A 108 -3.82 10.96 6.67
N LEU A 109 -4.06 9.68 6.37
CA LEU A 109 -4.00 9.13 5.01
C LEU A 109 -5.20 9.52 4.13
N SER A 110 -6.28 10.00 4.73
CA SER A 110 -7.49 10.50 4.05
C SER A 110 -7.74 12.00 4.29
N ASP A 111 -6.76 12.74 4.81
CA ASP A 111 -6.90 14.16 5.09
C ASP A 111 -7.02 15.00 3.80
N PRO A 112 -8.14 15.71 3.56
CA PRO A 112 -8.31 16.53 2.36
C PRO A 112 -7.34 17.73 2.28
N GLU A 113 -6.67 18.11 3.36
CA GLU A 113 -5.62 19.13 3.31
C GLU A 113 -4.32 18.61 2.66
N HIS A 114 -4.13 17.30 2.62
CA HIS A 114 -2.92 16.65 2.11
C HIS A 114 -3.13 15.83 0.83
N TRP A 115 -4.35 15.34 0.59
CA TRP A 115 -4.68 14.42 -0.49
C TRP A 115 -5.80 14.97 -1.36
N GLU A 116 -5.58 14.98 -2.68
CA GLU A 116 -6.62 15.36 -3.63
C GLU A 116 -7.57 14.17 -3.82
N MET A 117 -8.87 14.39 -3.64
CA MET A 117 -9.91 13.35 -3.69
C MET A 117 -9.54 12.16 -2.78
N PRO A 118 -9.44 12.34 -1.45
CA PRO A 118 -8.85 11.37 -0.53
C PRO A 118 -9.50 9.98 -0.56
N GLU A 119 -10.79 9.91 -0.87
CA GLU A 119 -11.55 8.66 -0.97
C GLU A 119 -11.30 7.90 -2.27
N GLU A 120 -10.84 8.59 -3.32
CA GLU A 120 -10.57 8.00 -4.62
C GLU A 120 -9.18 7.37 -4.69
N PHE A 121 -9.05 6.36 -5.54
CA PHE A 121 -7.75 5.76 -5.84
C PHE A 121 -7.08 6.56 -6.96
N ASN A 122 -6.18 7.47 -6.59
CA ASN A 122 -5.58 8.44 -7.50
C ASN A 122 -4.04 8.48 -7.36
N PRO A 123 -3.27 7.77 -8.21
CA PRO A 123 -1.81 7.77 -8.16
C PRO A 123 -1.17 9.15 -8.29
N ASN A 124 -1.87 10.15 -8.86
CA ASN A 124 -1.34 11.52 -8.97
C ASN A 124 -1.09 12.16 -7.60
N ASN A 125 -1.66 11.63 -6.52
CA ASN A 125 -1.35 12.04 -5.15
C ASN A 125 0.15 11.94 -4.81
N PHE A 126 0.91 11.12 -5.55
CA PHE A 126 2.35 10.88 -5.37
C PHE A 126 3.19 11.30 -6.59
N LEU A 127 2.65 12.13 -7.48
CA LEU A 127 3.35 12.64 -8.66
C LEU A 127 3.40 14.16 -8.66
N ASP A 128 4.53 14.74 -9.06
CA ASP A 128 4.61 16.16 -9.41
C ASP A 128 4.08 16.43 -10.82
N LYS A 129 4.14 17.71 -11.26
CA LYS A 129 3.63 18.12 -12.58
C LYS A 129 4.45 17.54 -13.73
N GLU A 130 5.69 17.18 -13.45
CA GLU A 130 6.65 16.60 -14.37
C GLU A 130 6.56 15.06 -14.41
N GLY A 131 5.75 14.46 -13.53
CA GLY A 131 5.54 13.02 -13.43
C GLY A 131 6.59 12.28 -12.58
N ASN A 132 7.39 13.00 -11.78
CA ASN A 132 8.31 12.37 -10.84
C ASN A 132 7.57 11.95 -9.57
N PHE A 133 8.04 10.86 -8.96
CA PHE A 133 7.52 10.40 -7.67
C PHE A 133 7.87 11.37 -6.55
N VAL A 134 6.87 11.77 -5.77
CA VAL A 134 7.02 12.62 -4.59
C VAL A 134 6.38 11.94 -3.37
N LEU A 135 7.20 11.72 -2.33
CA LEU A 135 6.72 11.21 -1.06
C LEU A 135 6.23 12.37 -0.18
N LYS A 136 4.94 12.35 0.19
CA LYS A 136 4.35 13.32 1.11
C LYS A 136 4.61 12.94 2.57
N GLU A 137 4.82 13.93 3.43
CA GLU A 137 5.02 13.71 4.88
C GLU A 137 3.81 13.06 5.56
N ALA A 138 2.60 13.33 5.06
CA ALA A 138 1.37 12.71 5.53
C ALA A 138 1.27 11.21 5.20
N PHE A 139 2.19 10.65 4.39
CA PHE A 139 2.22 9.22 4.09
C PHE A 139 2.80 8.42 5.26
N LEU A 140 1.94 8.06 6.22
CA LEU A 140 2.33 7.37 7.44
C LEU A 140 1.70 5.97 7.63
N PRO A 141 1.61 5.09 6.60
CA PRO A 141 1.01 3.76 6.79
C PRO A 141 1.85 2.86 7.74
N PHE A 142 3.14 3.17 7.91
CA PHE A 142 4.03 2.45 8.82
C PHE A 142 4.17 3.13 10.20
N GLY A 143 3.37 4.16 10.46
CA GLY A 143 3.48 5.00 11.66
C GLY A 143 4.74 5.87 11.68
N ALA A 144 5.02 6.48 12.82
CA ALA A 144 6.13 7.41 13.00
C ALA A 144 6.81 7.25 14.38
N GLY A 145 7.99 7.88 14.52
CA GLY A 145 8.75 7.90 15.77
C GLY A 145 9.44 6.58 16.09
N THR A 146 9.82 6.37 17.35
CA THR A 146 10.61 5.21 17.81
C THR A 146 9.89 3.87 17.70
N ARG A 147 8.59 3.88 17.39
CA ARG A 147 7.74 2.70 17.19
C ARG A 147 7.12 2.69 15.80
N SER A 148 7.77 3.30 14.81
CA SER A 148 7.49 3.03 13.41
C SER A 148 7.72 1.54 13.09
N CYS A 149 7.12 1.06 12.00
CA CYS A 149 7.18 -0.34 11.63
C CYS A 149 8.63 -0.79 11.38
N LEU A 150 9.09 -1.77 12.17
CA LEU A 150 10.40 -2.40 11.98
C LEU A 150 10.52 -3.06 10.60
N GLY A 151 9.40 -3.55 10.05
CA GLY A 151 9.34 -4.28 8.79
C GLY A 151 9.15 -3.40 7.55
N GLU A 152 9.14 -2.07 7.67
CA GLU A 152 8.80 -1.16 6.55
C GLU A 152 9.62 -1.44 5.29
N LEU A 153 10.95 -1.55 5.42
CA LEU A 153 11.82 -1.80 4.28
C LEU A 153 11.53 -3.16 3.61
N LEU A 154 11.27 -4.19 4.42
CA LEU A 154 10.95 -5.53 3.92
C LEU A 154 9.59 -5.52 3.22
N ALA A 155 8.56 -4.96 3.85
CA ALA A 155 7.21 -4.88 3.28
C ALA A 155 7.21 -4.11 1.96
N LYS A 156 7.89 -2.95 1.88
CA LYS A 156 8.04 -2.19 0.62
C LYS A 156 8.77 -3.00 -0.45
N THR A 157 9.80 -3.74 -0.07
CA THR A 157 10.57 -4.59 -0.99
C THR A 157 9.73 -5.74 -1.54
N GLU A 158 9.08 -6.50 -0.66
CA GLU A 158 8.21 -7.62 -1.03
C GLU A 158 7.06 -7.15 -1.91
N PHE A 159 6.36 -6.10 -1.48
CA PHE A 159 5.25 -5.53 -2.23
C PHE A 159 5.70 -5.11 -3.62
N PHE A 160 6.78 -4.32 -3.72
CA PHE A 160 7.29 -3.85 -5.01
C PHE A 160 7.62 -5.01 -5.93
N ILE A 161 8.45 -5.96 -5.48
CA ILE A 161 8.92 -7.07 -6.32
C ILE A 161 7.74 -7.95 -6.77
N VAL A 162 6.85 -8.32 -5.85
CA VAL A 162 5.68 -9.16 -6.18
C VAL A 162 4.73 -8.44 -7.13
N PHE A 163 4.39 -7.18 -6.82
CA PHE A 163 3.48 -6.37 -7.62
C PHE A 163 4.00 -6.18 -9.05
N THR A 164 5.24 -5.73 -9.21
CA THR A 164 5.82 -5.50 -10.55
C THR A 164 6.02 -6.78 -11.32
N SER A 165 6.42 -7.87 -10.65
CA SER A 165 6.60 -9.16 -11.33
C SER A 165 5.27 -9.70 -11.85
N LEU A 166 4.18 -9.57 -11.08
CA LEU A 166 2.85 -9.98 -11.51
C LEU A 166 2.34 -9.15 -12.68
N LEU A 167 2.44 -7.81 -12.61
CA LEU A 167 1.94 -6.93 -13.66
C LEU A 167 2.79 -6.89 -14.93
N ARG A 168 4.06 -7.32 -14.84
CA ARG A 168 4.88 -7.55 -16.02
C ARG A 168 4.42 -8.78 -16.78
N GLU A 169 4.16 -9.88 -16.09
CA GLU A 169 3.84 -11.17 -16.73
C GLU A 169 2.35 -11.34 -17.05
N PHE A 170 1.47 -10.69 -16.29
CA PHE A 170 0.02 -10.89 -16.40
C PHE A 170 -0.73 -9.58 -16.54
N ARG A 171 -1.83 -9.65 -17.29
CA ARG A 171 -2.92 -8.69 -17.29
C ARG A 171 -4.01 -9.23 -16.37
N LEU A 172 -4.32 -8.47 -15.32
CA LEU A 172 -5.33 -8.84 -14.33
C LEU A 172 -6.68 -8.24 -14.73
N GLU A 173 -7.72 -9.05 -14.79
CA GLU A 173 -9.06 -8.62 -15.19
C GLU A 173 -10.14 -9.25 -14.31
N LEU A 174 -11.33 -8.66 -14.32
CA LEU A 174 -12.51 -9.27 -13.73
C LEU A 174 -12.96 -10.49 -14.57
N PRO A 175 -13.53 -11.53 -13.95
CA PRO A 175 -14.14 -12.62 -14.70
C PRO A 175 -15.27 -12.13 -15.61
N GLU A 176 -15.52 -12.86 -16.70
CA GLU A 176 -16.60 -12.54 -17.63
C GLU A 176 -17.95 -12.44 -16.91
N GLY A 177 -18.71 -11.38 -17.21
CA GLY A 177 -20.00 -11.08 -16.58
C GLY A 177 -19.92 -10.40 -15.21
N VAL A 178 -18.72 -10.11 -14.68
CA VAL A 178 -18.53 -9.35 -13.44
C VAL A 178 -18.15 -7.91 -13.77
N GLU A 179 -19.08 -6.97 -13.58
CA GLU A 179 -18.85 -5.55 -13.88
C GLU A 179 -18.21 -4.78 -12.71
N LYS A 180 -18.52 -5.16 -11.47
CA LYS A 180 -18.04 -4.47 -10.28
C LYS A 180 -17.82 -5.44 -9.12
N LEU A 181 -16.76 -5.19 -8.36
CA LEU A 181 -16.49 -5.85 -7.07
C LEU A 181 -16.69 -4.84 -5.93
N SER A 182 -17.16 -5.32 -4.79
CA SER A 182 -17.23 -4.50 -3.57
C SER A 182 -15.82 -4.16 -3.11
N GLN A 183 -15.62 -2.90 -2.72
CA GLN A 183 -14.41 -2.41 -2.07
C GLN A 183 -14.65 -2.10 -0.58
N GLU A 184 -15.73 -2.63 0.00
CA GLU A 184 -16.00 -2.52 1.43
C GLU A 184 -15.10 -3.49 2.20
N SER A 185 -14.26 -2.95 3.08
CA SER A 185 -13.31 -3.76 3.84
C SER A 185 -14.00 -4.69 4.83
N ILE A 186 -13.55 -5.94 4.89
CA ILE A 186 -13.86 -6.84 5.99
C ILE A 186 -12.91 -6.54 7.14
N ILE A 187 -13.47 -6.27 8.32
CA ILE A 187 -12.71 -5.95 9.52
C ILE A 187 -12.19 -7.25 10.16
N GLY A 188 -10.87 -7.42 10.15
CA GLY A 188 -10.16 -8.47 10.90
C GLY A 188 -9.02 -7.87 11.74
N LEU A 189 -7.90 -8.59 11.86
CA LEU A 189 -6.66 -8.02 12.39
C LEU A 189 -6.18 -6.85 11.51
N THR A 190 -6.28 -7.05 10.20
CA THR A 190 -6.12 -6.04 9.16
C THR A 190 -7.42 -5.91 8.36
N LEU A 191 -7.51 -4.87 7.55
CA LEU A 191 -8.61 -4.65 6.61
C LEU A 191 -8.34 -5.37 5.30
N HIS A 192 -9.12 -6.40 5.02
CA HIS A 192 -9.04 -7.16 3.77
C HIS A 192 -10.17 -6.78 2.82
N PRO A 193 -9.97 -6.90 1.50
CA PRO A 193 -11.09 -6.88 0.56
C PRO A 193 -12.00 -8.10 0.80
N PRO A 194 -13.28 -8.03 0.40
CA PRO A 194 -14.14 -9.20 0.36
C PRO A 194 -13.56 -10.30 -0.54
N PRO A 195 -13.87 -11.59 -0.31
CA PRO A 195 -13.43 -12.65 -1.21
C PRO A 195 -13.84 -12.36 -2.66
N TYR A 196 -12.86 -12.37 -3.57
CA TYR A 196 -13.08 -12.11 -4.99
C TYR A 196 -12.33 -13.11 -5.86
N LYS A 197 -12.65 -13.12 -7.16
CA LYS A 197 -11.90 -13.84 -8.20
C LYS A 197 -11.46 -12.85 -9.26
N ILE A 198 -10.29 -13.08 -9.83
CA ILE A 198 -9.74 -12.35 -10.98
C ILE A 198 -9.18 -13.35 -11.99
N CYS A 199 -9.08 -12.93 -13.25
CA CYS A 199 -8.38 -13.64 -14.31
C CYS A 199 -6.96 -13.07 -14.44
N ALA A 200 -5.95 -13.92 -14.43
CA ALA A 200 -4.58 -13.55 -14.75
C ALA A 200 -4.23 -14.04 -16.16
N LEU A 201 -4.29 -13.14 -17.14
CA LEU A 201 -4.03 -13.44 -18.53
C LEU A 201 -2.55 -13.18 -18.84
N PRO A 202 -1.78 -14.17 -19.34
CA PRO A 202 -0.38 -13.95 -19.70
C PRO A 202 -0.25 -12.81 -20.71
N ARG A 203 0.67 -11.87 -20.49
CA ARG A 203 0.99 -10.83 -21.47
C ARG A 203 1.91 -11.44 -22.53
N THR A 204 1.58 -11.24 -23.81
CA THR A 204 2.45 -11.65 -24.92
C THR A 204 3.72 -10.83 -24.87
N ARG A 205 4.85 -11.47 -24.60
CA ARG A 205 6.16 -10.82 -24.66
C ARG A 205 6.41 -10.38 -26.10
N THR A 206 6.51 -9.08 -26.34
CA THR A 206 7.11 -8.59 -27.58
C THR A 206 8.56 -9.10 -27.62
N PRO A 207 8.96 -9.81 -28.70
CA PRO A 207 10.29 -10.40 -28.82
C PRO A 207 11.41 -9.36 -28.83
#